data_AF-W9TCF8-F1
#
_entry.id   AF-W9TCF8-F1
#
_cell.length_a   1.000
_cell.length_b   1.000
_cell.length_c   1.000
_cell.angle_alpha   90.00
_cell.angle_beta   90.00
_cell.angle_gamma   90.00
#
_symmetry.space_group_name_H-M   'P 1'
#
loop_
_entity.id
_entity.type
_entity.pdbx_description
1 polymer ?
#
loop_
_entity_poly.entity_id
_entity_poly.type
_entity_poly.pdbx_seq_one_letter_code
_entity_poly.pdbx_strand_id
1 'polypeptide(L)'
;MSGASKAQGAADPGFRVPTWMHLLGGWVQRSPATWIRLGNLETRLVEDAIADLRVERPVYVAGLARSGTTILLEQLAAHPDVVSHRYVDFPPVLTPYWWNRWLALVPKAEESGQERVHKDGILVTSQSPEAFEEVLWMSFFPDTHDPGRSSVLGRDDSHPAFERFYDEHLRKLLAVRQRQRYVAKATTTWCAWATCSACIRMRASSWRSATRSGTSPR
;
A
#
# COMPACT_ATOMS: atom_id res chain seq x y z
N MET A 1 -19.10 -30.75 48.78
CA MET A 1 -18.24 -29.62 48.38
C MET A 1 -17.29 -30.10 47.30
N SER A 2 -17.59 -29.82 46.03
CA SER A 2 -16.64 -29.98 44.93
C SER A 2 -17.00 -28.90 43.91
N GLY A 3 -16.24 -27.80 43.95
CA GLY A 3 -16.41 -26.66 43.06
C GLY A 3 -15.74 -26.96 41.73
N ALA A 4 -16.54 -27.25 40.70
CA ALA A 4 -16.07 -27.27 39.33
C ALA A 4 -15.89 -25.82 38.85
N SER A 5 -14.63 -25.40 38.76
CA SER A 5 -14.22 -24.14 38.13
C SER A 5 -14.62 -24.18 36.65
N LYS A 6 -15.58 -23.33 36.26
CA LYS A 6 -15.87 -23.05 34.85
C LYS A 6 -14.71 -22.23 34.29
N ALA A 7 -13.85 -22.88 33.51
CA ALA A 7 -12.91 -22.20 32.63
C ALA A 7 -13.71 -21.33 31.65
N GLN A 8 -13.68 -20.02 31.88
CA GLN A 8 -14.22 -19.02 30.97
C GLN A 8 -13.30 -18.99 29.74
N GLY A 9 -13.81 -19.47 28.60
CA GLY A 9 -13.16 -19.28 27.32
C GLY A 9 -13.11 -17.79 27.02
N ALA A 10 -11.91 -17.21 27.11
CA ALA A 10 -11.64 -15.85 26.68
C ALA A 10 -12.03 -15.74 25.20
N ALA A 11 -13.05 -14.94 24.92
CA ALA A 11 -13.45 -14.59 23.58
C ALA A 11 -12.28 -13.89 22.89
N ASP A 12 -11.90 -14.42 21.73
CA ASP A 12 -10.94 -13.90 20.79
C ASP A 12 -11.14 -12.38 20.58
N PRO A 13 -10.17 -11.51 20.93
CA PRO A 13 -10.19 -10.11 20.52
C PRO A 13 -9.75 -10.05 19.05
N GLY A 14 -10.52 -10.72 18.19
CA GLY A 14 -10.44 -10.60 16.74
C GLY A 14 -10.46 -9.13 16.37
N PHE A 15 -9.59 -8.74 15.45
CA PHE A 15 -9.61 -7.44 14.78
C PHE A 15 -11.05 -7.14 14.34
N ARG A 16 -11.78 -6.39 15.18
CA ARG A 16 -13.15 -5.96 14.89
C ARG A 16 -13.02 -4.85 13.89
N VAL A 17 -12.85 -5.22 12.62
CA VAL A 17 -13.17 -4.30 11.54
C VAL A 17 -14.62 -3.94 11.76
N PRO A 18 -14.95 -2.67 12.00
CA PRO A 18 -16.33 -2.31 12.23
C PRO A 18 -17.19 -2.78 11.05
N THR A 19 -18.43 -3.20 11.28
CA THR A 19 -19.31 -3.70 10.20
C THR A 19 -19.46 -2.70 9.04
N TRP A 20 -19.34 -1.40 9.33
CA TRP A 20 -19.32 -0.34 8.30
C TRP A 20 -18.12 -0.45 7.34
N MET A 21 -17.00 -1.00 7.79
CA MET A 21 -15.79 -1.18 7.01
C MET A 21 -15.95 -2.30 5.97
N HIS A 22 -16.67 -3.38 6.29
CA HIS A 22 -17.05 -4.40 5.31
C HIS A 22 -18.02 -3.84 4.25
N LEU A 23 -18.96 -2.98 4.65
CA LEU A 23 -19.88 -2.31 3.74
C LEU A 23 -19.15 -1.32 2.82
N LEU A 24 -18.18 -0.58 3.36
CA LEU A 24 -17.33 0.30 2.57
C LEU A 24 -16.47 -0.48 1.58
N GLY A 25 -15.86 -1.60 1.97
CA GLY A 25 -15.09 -2.43 1.04
C GLY A 25 -15.94 -2.89 -0.15
N GLY A 26 -17.17 -3.34 0.10
CA GLY A 26 -18.13 -3.70 -0.95
C GLY A 26 -18.56 -2.52 -1.82
N TRP A 27 -18.68 -1.32 -1.26
CA TRP A 27 -19.03 -0.12 -2.02
C TRP A 27 -17.86 0.44 -2.85
N VAL A 28 -16.63 0.34 -2.34
CA VAL A 28 -15.39 0.65 -3.07
C VAL A 28 -15.28 -0.17 -4.34
N GLN A 29 -15.48 -1.48 -4.21
CA GLN A 29 -15.41 -2.40 -5.35
C GLN A 29 -16.50 -2.14 -6.41
N ARG A 30 -17.69 -1.68 -6.00
CA ARG A 30 -18.81 -1.40 -6.93
C ARG A 30 -18.65 -0.11 -7.71
N SER A 31 -17.88 0.86 -7.21
CA SER A 31 -17.73 2.18 -7.84
C SER A 31 -16.28 2.69 -7.90
N PRO A 32 -15.34 1.97 -8.55
CA PRO A 32 -13.92 2.37 -8.55
C PRO A 32 -13.68 3.80 -9.06
N ALA A 33 -14.42 4.22 -10.10
CA ALA A 33 -14.31 5.56 -10.66
C ALA A 33 -14.63 6.68 -9.66
N THR A 34 -15.61 6.47 -8.77
CA THR A 34 -15.96 7.44 -7.72
C THR A 34 -14.84 7.57 -6.70
N TRP A 35 -14.22 6.45 -6.32
CA TRP A 35 -13.11 6.46 -5.37
C TRP A 35 -11.82 7.02 -5.95
N ILE A 36 -11.56 6.81 -7.24
CA ILE A 36 -10.47 7.49 -7.95
C ILE A 36 -10.70 9.01 -7.93
N ARG A 37 -11.93 9.47 -8.20
CA ARG A 37 -12.28 10.90 -8.11
C ARG A 37 -12.07 11.45 -6.70
N LEU A 38 -12.42 10.67 -5.68
CA LEU A 38 -12.19 11.06 -4.28
C LEU A 38 -10.70 11.13 -3.95
N GLY A 39 -9.90 10.18 -4.41
CA GLY A 39 -8.44 10.22 -4.26
C GLY A 39 -7.78 11.40 -4.98
N ASN A 40 -8.29 11.79 -6.16
CA ASN A 40 -7.85 13.00 -6.87
C ASN A 40 -8.28 14.29 -6.14
N LEU A 41 -9.47 14.30 -5.54
CA LEU A 41 -9.91 15.41 -4.71
C LEU A 41 -9.02 15.56 -3.48
N GLU A 42 -8.68 14.44 -2.83
CA GLU A 42 -7.72 14.42 -1.73
C GLU A 42 -6.38 15.02 -2.18
N THR A 43 -5.82 14.59 -3.32
CA THR A 43 -4.58 15.17 -3.87
C THR A 43 -4.67 16.69 -3.98
N ARG A 44 -5.74 17.23 -4.57
CA ARG A 44 -5.92 18.69 -4.73
C ARG A 44 -5.95 19.43 -3.40
N LEU A 45 -6.52 18.81 -2.36
CA LEU A 45 -6.66 19.43 -1.05
C LEU A 45 -5.39 19.30 -0.19
N VAL A 46 -4.47 18.40 -0.55
CA VAL A 46 -3.21 18.19 0.18
C VAL A 46 -2.00 18.53 -0.68
N GLU A 47 -2.18 19.26 -1.79
CA GLU A 47 -1.14 19.60 -2.76
C GLU A 47 0.07 20.22 -2.08
N ASP A 48 -0.14 21.19 -1.18
CA ASP A 48 0.93 21.84 -0.41
C ASP A 48 1.76 20.83 0.42
N ALA A 49 1.13 19.78 0.95
CA ALA A 49 1.80 18.78 1.78
C ALA A 49 2.63 17.77 0.95
N ILE A 50 2.34 17.65 -0.35
CA ILE A 50 3.00 16.68 -1.24
C ILE A 50 3.86 17.33 -2.33
N ALA A 51 3.77 18.65 -2.51
CA ALA A 51 4.44 19.39 -3.59
C ALA A 51 5.96 19.16 -3.61
N ASP A 52 6.60 19.21 -2.44
CA ASP A 52 8.04 19.06 -2.28
C ASP A 52 8.50 17.60 -2.17
N LEU A 53 7.57 16.65 -2.03
CA LEU A 53 7.90 15.25 -1.90
C LEU A 53 8.15 14.61 -3.27
N ARG A 54 9.17 13.77 -3.32
CA ARG A 54 9.53 12.98 -4.49
C ARG A 54 9.58 11.51 -4.13
N VAL A 55 9.01 10.67 -4.99
CA VAL A 55 9.11 9.22 -4.85
C VAL A 55 10.48 8.79 -5.38
N GLU A 56 11.46 8.70 -4.49
CA GLU A 56 12.83 8.34 -4.86
C GLU A 56 13.13 6.86 -4.63
N ARG A 57 13.44 6.15 -5.73
CA ARG A 57 13.92 4.76 -5.71
C ARG A 57 13.02 3.84 -4.86
N PRO A 58 11.72 3.74 -5.18
CA PRO A 58 10.82 2.81 -4.50
C PRO A 58 11.30 1.36 -4.65
N VAL A 59 11.06 0.54 -3.63
CA VAL A 59 11.45 -0.88 -3.60
C VAL A 59 10.21 -1.74 -3.82
N TYR A 60 10.24 -2.56 -4.86
CA TYR A 60 9.16 -3.49 -5.18
C TYR A 60 9.67 -4.93 -5.02
N VAL A 61 9.12 -5.63 -4.03
CA VAL A 61 9.42 -7.05 -3.77
C VAL A 61 8.53 -7.90 -4.66
N ALA A 62 9.12 -8.55 -5.67
CA ALA A 62 8.42 -9.48 -6.56
C ALA A 62 8.75 -10.94 -6.26
N GLY A 63 7.74 -11.80 -6.34
CA GLY A 63 7.90 -13.23 -6.14
C GLY A 63 6.56 -13.99 -6.18
N LEU A 64 6.62 -15.29 -6.39
CA LEU A 64 5.44 -16.16 -6.38
C LEU A 64 4.81 -16.24 -4.99
N ALA A 65 3.53 -16.63 -4.93
CA ALA A 65 2.88 -16.97 -3.67
C ALA A 65 3.72 -18.00 -2.90
N ARG A 66 3.92 -17.78 -1.60
CA ARG A 66 4.71 -18.62 -0.68
C ARG A 66 6.23 -18.63 -0.93
N SER A 67 6.79 -17.68 -1.68
CA SER A 67 8.26 -17.53 -1.86
C SER A 67 8.96 -16.74 -0.75
N GLY A 68 8.32 -16.50 0.40
CA GLY A 68 8.90 -15.73 1.51
C GLY A 68 8.87 -14.21 1.35
N THR A 69 8.18 -13.68 0.34
CA THR A 69 8.05 -12.24 0.09
C THR A 69 7.40 -11.45 1.24
N THR A 70 6.56 -12.10 2.06
CA THR A 70 5.97 -11.46 3.26
C THR A 70 7.03 -11.15 4.32
N ILE A 71 7.91 -12.10 4.64
CA ILE A 71 8.99 -11.89 5.62
C ILE A 71 9.93 -10.79 5.12
N LEU A 72 10.27 -10.80 3.84
CA LEU A 72 11.11 -9.75 3.26
C LEU A 72 10.44 -8.36 3.35
N LEU A 73 9.14 -8.27 3.08
CA LEU A 73 8.38 -7.03 3.22
C LEU A 73 8.38 -6.53 4.67
N GLU A 74 8.12 -7.40 5.64
CA GLU A 74 8.16 -7.09 7.08
C GLU A 74 9.52 -6.50 7.48
N GLN A 75 10.61 -7.13 7.06
CA GLN A 75 11.97 -6.66 7.37
C GLN A 75 12.29 -5.30 6.74
N LEU A 76 11.86 -5.06 5.49
CA LEU A 76 12.08 -3.78 4.81
C LEU A 76 11.20 -2.67 5.40
N ALA A 77 9.95 -2.97 5.74
CA ALA A 77 9.00 -2.01 6.30
C ALA A 77 9.33 -1.63 7.76
N ALA A 78 10.09 -2.47 8.48
CA ALA A 78 10.60 -2.14 9.81
C ALA A 78 11.63 -0.99 9.80
N HIS A 79 12.21 -0.66 8.64
CA HIS A 79 13.19 0.42 8.53
C HIS A 79 12.52 1.79 8.81
N PRO A 80 13.11 2.64 9.68
CA PRO A 80 12.48 3.88 10.10
C PRO A 80 12.21 4.85 8.95
N ASP A 81 13.00 4.85 7.87
CA ASP A 81 12.76 5.77 6.74
C ASP A 81 11.80 5.24 5.66
N VAL A 82 11.24 4.05 5.85
CA VAL A 82 10.45 3.35 4.86
C VAL A 82 8.96 3.39 5.22
N VAL A 83 8.12 3.50 4.18
CA VAL A 83 6.67 3.39 4.25
C VAL A 83 6.18 2.32 3.30
N SER A 84 5.20 1.54 3.75
CA SER A 84 4.46 0.56 2.97
C SER A 84 2.98 0.72 3.21
N HIS A 85 2.12 0.09 2.42
CA HIS A 85 0.75 -0.13 2.88
C HIS A 85 0.69 -1.08 4.08
N ARG A 86 -0.31 -0.90 4.93
CA ARG A 86 -0.57 -1.69 6.15
C ARG A 86 -2.02 -2.15 6.20
N TYR A 87 -2.33 -3.19 7.00
CA TYR A 87 -3.71 -3.67 7.17
C TYR A 87 -4.72 -2.58 7.52
N VAL A 88 -4.34 -1.63 8.39
CA VAL A 88 -5.21 -0.49 8.72
C VAL A 88 -5.58 0.38 7.52
N ASP A 89 -4.80 0.42 6.44
CA ASP A 89 -5.09 1.27 5.28
C ASP A 89 -6.28 0.75 4.46
N PHE A 90 -6.63 -0.52 4.63
CA PHE A 90 -7.81 -1.09 4.03
C PHE A 90 -9.02 -0.84 4.94
N PRO A 91 -10.21 -0.51 4.39
CA PRO A 91 -10.59 -0.41 2.97
C PRO A 91 -10.27 0.87 2.19
N PRO A 92 -10.10 2.08 2.76
CA PRO A 92 -10.01 3.32 1.99
C PRO A 92 -8.59 3.57 1.44
N VAL A 93 -8.06 2.57 0.73
CA VAL A 93 -6.70 2.57 0.15
C VAL A 93 -6.53 3.72 -0.84
N LEU A 94 -7.57 4.14 -1.56
CA LEU A 94 -7.51 5.21 -2.57
C LEU A 94 -7.40 6.63 -1.97
N THR A 95 -7.61 6.77 -0.66
CA THR A 95 -7.54 8.05 0.07
C THR A 95 -6.64 7.92 1.30
N PRO A 96 -5.33 7.64 1.12
CA PRO A 96 -4.46 7.27 2.23
C PRO A 96 -4.20 8.42 3.22
N TYR A 97 -4.21 9.67 2.76
CA TYR A 97 -3.80 10.81 3.60
C TYR A 97 -4.87 11.12 4.65
N TRP A 98 -6.11 11.37 4.23
CA TRP A 98 -7.23 11.63 5.13
C TRP A 98 -7.50 10.46 6.05
N TRP A 99 -7.40 9.23 5.54
CA TRP A 99 -7.59 8.05 6.35
C TRP A 99 -6.53 7.94 7.46
N ASN A 100 -5.24 8.09 7.14
CA ASN A 100 -4.18 8.02 8.14
C ASN A 100 -4.25 9.23 9.11
N ARG A 101 -4.69 10.41 8.67
CA ARG A 101 -4.96 11.56 9.55
C ARG A 101 -6.10 11.29 10.53
N TRP A 102 -7.18 10.65 10.06
CA TRP A 102 -8.28 10.23 10.92
C TRP A 102 -7.84 9.14 11.91
N LEU A 103 -7.11 8.12 11.45
CA LEU A 103 -6.55 7.08 12.32
C LEU A 103 -5.63 7.64 13.42
N ALA A 104 -4.93 8.74 13.15
CA ALA A 104 -4.09 9.40 14.15
C ALA A 104 -4.91 10.06 15.29
N LEU A 105 -6.20 10.33 15.07
CA LEU A 105 -7.12 10.89 16.07
C LEU A 105 -7.88 9.80 16.85
N VAL A 106 -7.91 8.57 16.32
CA VAL A 106 -8.61 7.44 16.97
C VAL A 106 -7.69 6.82 18.02
N PRO A 107 -8.18 6.54 19.24
CA PRO A 107 -7.40 5.82 20.25
C PRO A 107 -6.92 4.47 19.72
N LYS A 108 -5.61 4.24 19.82
CA LYS A 108 -5.03 2.94 19.47
C LYS A 108 -5.36 1.94 20.57
N ALA A 109 -6.08 0.88 20.22
CA ALA A 109 -6.20 -0.27 21.09
C ALA A 109 -4.85 -1.01 21.14
N GLU A 110 -4.50 -1.58 22.29
CA GLU A 110 -3.43 -2.57 22.32
C GLU A 110 -3.89 -3.80 21.54
N GLU A 111 -3.23 -4.06 20.41
CA GLU A 111 -3.48 -5.24 19.59
C GLU A 111 -2.38 -6.28 19.88
N SER A 112 -2.80 -7.46 20.31
CA SER A 112 -1.94 -8.64 20.27
C SER A 112 -1.84 -9.13 18.83
N GLY A 113 -0.62 -9.34 18.32
CA GLY A 113 -0.41 -9.91 16.99
C GLY A 113 -1.12 -11.26 16.86
N GLN A 114 -1.89 -11.42 15.78
CA GLN A 114 -2.61 -12.65 15.48
C GLN A 114 -1.87 -13.43 14.41
N GLU A 115 -1.94 -14.75 14.46
CA GLU A 115 -1.39 -15.55 13.37
C GLU A 115 -2.13 -15.22 12.07
N ARG A 116 -1.37 -14.96 11.01
CA ARG A 116 -1.91 -14.66 9.68
C ARG A 116 -2.87 -15.78 9.24
N VAL A 117 -3.90 -15.43 8.46
CA VAL A 117 -4.91 -16.39 7.93
C VAL A 117 -4.28 -17.60 7.23
N HIS A 118 -3.09 -17.43 6.69
CA HIS A 118 -2.32 -18.47 6.01
C HIS A 118 -1.64 -19.49 6.94
N LYS A 119 -1.68 -19.29 8.26
CA LYS A 119 -1.12 -20.17 9.30
C LYS A 119 0.35 -20.55 9.06
N ASP A 120 1.14 -19.54 8.72
CA ASP A 120 2.56 -19.67 8.41
C ASP A 120 3.47 -19.26 9.58
N GLY A 121 2.92 -19.16 10.81
CA GLY A 121 3.66 -18.77 12.01
C GLY A 121 4.05 -17.28 12.06
N ILE A 122 3.60 -16.47 11.10
CA ILE A 122 3.82 -15.02 11.10
C ILE A 122 2.69 -14.35 11.88
N LEU A 123 3.06 -13.60 12.92
CA LEU A 123 2.13 -12.76 13.67
C LEU A 123 1.95 -11.42 12.97
N VAL A 124 0.71 -11.08 12.65
CA VAL A 124 0.32 -9.82 12.00
C VAL A 124 -0.54 -8.98 12.94
N THR A 125 -0.36 -7.67 12.87
CA THR A 125 -1.20 -6.66 13.54
C THR A 125 -1.86 -5.77 12.50
N SER A 126 -2.76 -4.88 12.89
CA SER A 126 -3.30 -3.88 11.98
C SER A 126 -2.20 -2.97 11.38
N GLN A 127 -1.05 -2.86 12.06
CA GLN A 127 0.10 -2.08 11.58
C GLN A 127 1.04 -2.88 10.67
N SER A 128 0.85 -4.18 10.52
CA SER A 128 1.73 -5.00 9.68
C SER A 128 1.60 -4.62 8.19
N PRO A 129 2.72 -4.59 7.45
CA PRO A 129 2.74 -4.29 6.04
C PRO A 129 2.04 -5.36 5.19
N GLU A 130 1.32 -4.94 4.15
CA GLU A 130 0.61 -5.86 3.26
C GLU A 130 0.49 -5.31 1.84
N ALA A 131 0.35 -6.21 0.87
CA ALA A 131 0.28 -5.93 -0.56
C ALA A 131 -1.11 -5.39 -1.00
N PHE A 132 -1.41 -4.13 -0.68
CA PHE A 132 -2.67 -3.48 -1.05
C PHE A 132 -2.67 -2.75 -2.39
N GLU A 133 -1.53 -2.73 -3.08
CA GLU A 133 -1.41 -2.08 -4.38
C GLU A 133 -2.30 -2.75 -5.44
N GLU A 134 -2.61 -4.03 -5.28
CA GLU A 134 -3.59 -4.74 -6.13
C GLU A 134 -4.95 -4.02 -6.20
N VAL A 135 -5.37 -3.41 -5.08
CA VAL A 135 -6.63 -2.64 -5.03
C VAL A 135 -6.56 -1.41 -5.95
N LEU A 136 -5.39 -0.76 -6.01
CA LEU A 136 -5.16 0.36 -6.92
C LEU A 136 -5.19 -0.12 -8.37
N TRP A 137 -4.54 -1.25 -8.69
CA TRP A 137 -4.53 -1.80 -10.04
C TRP A 137 -5.92 -2.19 -10.54
N MET A 138 -6.66 -2.97 -9.76
CA MET A 138 -8.03 -3.37 -10.12
C MET A 138 -8.95 -2.16 -10.33
N SER A 139 -8.66 -1.03 -9.71
CA SER A 139 -9.46 0.20 -9.89
C SER A 139 -9.24 0.86 -11.25
N PHE A 140 -8.07 0.71 -11.87
CA PHE A 140 -7.73 1.30 -13.17
C PHE A 140 -7.71 0.28 -14.32
N PHE A 141 -7.55 -1.00 -14.01
CA PHE A 141 -7.40 -2.09 -14.96
C PHE A 141 -8.38 -3.22 -14.60
N PRO A 142 -9.68 -3.08 -14.91
CA PRO A 142 -10.72 -4.02 -14.48
C PRO A 142 -10.54 -5.43 -15.05
N ASP A 143 -9.90 -5.55 -16.21
CA ASP A 143 -9.72 -6.82 -16.92
C ASP A 143 -8.44 -7.58 -16.49
N THR A 144 -7.72 -7.10 -15.48
CA THR A 144 -6.39 -7.63 -15.10
C THR A 144 -6.41 -9.11 -14.67
N HIS A 145 -7.56 -9.58 -14.18
CA HIS A 145 -7.77 -10.96 -13.75
C HIS A 145 -8.52 -11.82 -14.78
N ASP A 146 -8.77 -11.29 -15.98
CA ASP A 146 -9.35 -12.08 -17.06
C ASP A 146 -8.30 -13.06 -17.61
N PRO A 147 -8.45 -14.39 -17.42
CA PRO A 147 -7.48 -15.37 -17.91
C PRO A 147 -7.41 -15.41 -19.46
N GLY A 148 -8.41 -14.85 -20.15
CA GLY A 148 -8.43 -14.71 -21.61
C GLY A 148 -7.60 -13.53 -22.12
N ARG A 149 -7.05 -12.70 -21.23
CA ARG A 149 -6.26 -11.51 -21.59
C ARG A 149 -4.88 -11.55 -20.96
N SER A 150 -3.89 -11.13 -21.72
CA SER A 150 -2.55 -10.91 -21.18
C SER A 150 -2.53 -9.58 -20.43
N SER A 151 -2.20 -9.63 -19.14
CA SER A 151 -1.96 -8.44 -18.31
C SER A 151 -0.48 -8.01 -18.32
N VAL A 152 0.32 -8.54 -19.24
CA VAL A 152 1.73 -8.18 -19.40
C VAL A 152 1.84 -6.78 -19.99
N LEU A 153 2.52 -5.88 -19.27
CA LEU A 153 2.92 -4.59 -19.81
C LEU A 153 4.43 -4.57 -20.09
N GLY A 154 4.78 -4.09 -21.27
CA GLY A 154 6.14 -3.81 -21.68
C GLY A 154 6.66 -2.49 -21.13
N ARG A 155 7.94 -2.23 -21.37
CA ARG A 155 8.62 -0.99 -20.97
C ARG A 155 7.97 0.26 -21.56
N ASP A 156 7.47 0.16 -22.78
CA ASP A 156 6.97 1.30 -23.56
C ASP A 156 5.47 1.57 -23.34
N ASP A 157 4.78 0.68 -22.62
CA ASP A 157 3.40 0.92 -22.24
C ASP A 157 3.31 2.11 -21.29
N SER A 158 2.28 2.93 -21.47
CA SER A 158 2.03 4.10 -20.63
C SER A 158 0.55 4.26 -20.35
N HIS A 159 0.26 4.53 -19.09
CA HIS A 159 -1.10 4.76 -18.59
C HIS A 159 -1.12 6.05 -17.77
N PRO A 160 -1.12 7.24 -18.40
CA PRO A 160 -0.84 8.51 -17.73
C PRO A 160 -1.77 8.82 -16.55
N ALA A 161 -3.03 8.39 -16.63
CA ALA A 161 -3.99 8.58 -15.55
C ALA A 161 -3.62 7.78 -14.29
N PHE A 162 -3.25 6.50 -14.46
CA PHE A 162 -2.78 5.66 -13.37
C PHE A 162 -1.42 6.13 -12.86
N GLU A 163 -0.46 6.40 -13.76
CA GLU A 163 0.90 6.81 -13.40
C GLU A 163 0.90 8.06 -12.51
N ARG A 164 0.11 9.07 -12.88
CA ARG A 164 -0.06 10.28 -12.07
C ARG A 164 -0.72 9.98 -10.73
N PHE A 165 -1.83 9.26 -10.74
CA PHE A 165 -2.55 8.91 -9.51
C PHE A 165 -1.65 8.14 -8.54
N TYR A 166 -0.88 7.19 -9.05
CA TYR A 166 0.00 6.36 -8.24
C TYR A 166 1.16 7.16 -7.66
N ASP A 167 1.82 8.03 -8.44
CA ASP A 167 2.87 8.91 -7.92
C ASP A 167 2.33 9.83 -6.80
N GLU A 168 1.19 10.49 -7.03
CA GLU A 168 0.53 11.33 -6.01
C GLU A 168 0.14 10.52 -4.78
N HIS A 169 -0.39 9.32 -4.96
CA HIS A 169 -0.76 8.39 -3.91
C HIS A 169 0.43 8.01 -3.02
N LEU A 170 1.58 7.71 -3.62
CA LEU A 170 2.81 7.44 -2.87
C LEU A 170 3.30 8.66 -2.10
N ARG A 171 3.29 9.86 -2.71
CA ARG A 171 3.65 11.10 -2.00
C ARG A 171 2.74 11.38 -0.82
N LYS A 172 1.44 11.12 -0.94
CA LYS A 172 0.48 11.21 0.17
C LYS A 172 0.84 10.29 1.33
N LEU A 173 1.25 9.05 1.05
CA LEU A 173 1.72 8.12 2.10
C LEU A 173 3.03 8.57 2.74
N LEU A 174 3.98 9.06 1.94
CA LEU A 174 5.25 9.61 2.43
C LEU A 174 4.98 10.83 3.33
N ALA A 175 4.08 11.73 2.93
CA ALA A 175 3.69 12.91 3.69
C ALA A 175 3.06 12.53 5.04
N VAL A 176 2.00 11.71 5.01
CA VAL A 176 1.20 11.45 6.21
C VAL A 176 1.94 10.65 7.28
N ARG A 177 2.96 9.87 6.88
CA ARG A 177 3.80 9.08 7.80
C ARG A 177 5.20 9.65 7.98
N GLN A 178 5.51 10.78 7.33
CA GLN A 178 6.78 11.49 7.41
C GLN A 178 7.99 10.59 7.13
N ARG A 179 7.90 9.78 6.06
CA ARG A 179 8.95 8.84 5.64
C ARG A 179 9.49 9.23 4.26
N GLN A 180 10.64 8.67 3.89
CA GLN A 180 11.36 9.08 2.67
C GLN A 180 11.27 8.07 1.54
N ARG A 181 11.07 6.78 1.84
CA ARG A 181 11.13 5.72 0.85
C ARG A 181 9.90 4.84 0.88
N TYR A 182 9.48 4.39 -0.29
CA TYR A 182 8.36 3.48 -0.43
C TYR A 182 8.82 2.04 -0.62
N VAL A 183 8.18 1.09 0.07
CA VAL A 183 8.31 -0.35 -0.19
C VAL A 183 6.93 -0.96 -0.40
N ALA A 184 6.85 -1.84 -1.37
CA ALA A 184 5.66 -2.61 -1.67
C ALA A 184 6.01 -4.04 -2.04
N LYS A 185 5.03 -4.92 -1.89
CA LYS A 185 5.12 -6.30 -2.33
C LYS A 185 4.13 -6.52 -3.47
N ALA A 186 4.62 -7.16 -4.51
CA ALA A 186 3.84 -7.70 -5.60
C ALA A 186 3.23 -9.05 -5.24
N THR A 187 1.95 -9.24 -5.57
CA THR A 187 1.32 -10.56 -5.73
C THR A 187 1.45 -11.03 -7.18
N THR A 188 1.05 -12.26 -7.52
CA THR A 188 1.31 -12.89 -8.83
C THR A 188 0.91 -12.05 -10.05
N THR A 189 -0.10 -11.18 -9.92
CA THR A 189 -0.56 -10.23 -10.95
C THR A 189 0.44 -9.08 -11.22
N TRP A 190 1.19 -8.65 -10.21
CA TRP A 190 2.07 -7.49 -10.23
C TRP A 190 3.38 -7.68 -11.01
N CYS A 191 3.83 -8.92 -11.22
CA CYS A 191 5.12 -9.18 -11.90
C CYS A 191 5.19 -8.55 -13.30
N ALA A 192 4.04 -8.29 -13.92
CA ALA A 192 3.92 -7.60 -15.21
C ALA A 192 4.19 -6.07 -15.15
N TRP A 193 4.05 -5.41 -13.99
CA TRP A 193 4.11 -3.95 -13.87
C TRP A 193 5.35 -3.42 -13.15
N ALA A 194 6.03 -4.23 -12.33
CA ALA A 194 7.31 -3.84 -11.72
C ALA A 194 8.39 -3.50 -12.78
N THR A 195 8.18 -3.94 -14.02
CA THR A 195 8.98 -3.69 -15.23
C THR A 195 8.43 -2.59 -16.15
N CYS A 196 7.24 -2.03 -15.85
CA CYS A 196 6.58 -1.04 -16.71
C CYS A 196 6.85 0.41 -16.26
N SER A 197 6.66 1.34 -17.20
CA SER A 197 7.16 2.72 -17.24
C SER A 197 7.07 3.57 -15.97
N ALA A 198 6.15 3.34 -15.02
CA ALA A 198 6.10 4.12 -13.77
C ALA A 198 7.33 3.90 -12.88
N CYS A 199 7.72 2.63 -12.66
CA CYS A 199 8.93 2.28 -11.90
C CYS A 199 10.21 2.74 -12.60
N ILE A 200 10.21 2.73 -13.93
CA ILE A 200 11.37 3.09 -14.77
C ILE A 200 11.50 4.61 -14.94
N ARG A 201 10.40 5.37 -15.05
CA ARG A 201 10.45 6.84 -15.22
C ARG A 201 10.74 7.57 -13.91
N MET A 202 10.32 7.03 -12.75
CA MET A 202 10.79 7.52 -11.43
C MET A 202 12.33 7.36 -11.28
N ARG A 203 12.94 6.42 -12.02
CA ARG A 203 14.41 6.28 -12.14
C ARG A 203 15.04 7.39 -12.98
N ALA A 204 14.33 7.95 -13.96
CA ALA A 204 14.87 8.89 -14.94
C ALA A 204 14.88 10.36 -14.46
N SER A 205 14.00 10.74 -13.53
CA SER A 205 14.00 12.09 -12.93
C SER A 205 15.17 12.30 -11.97
N SER A 206 15.55 11.28 -11.19
CA SER A 206 16.68 11.33 -10.24
C SER A 206 18.06 11.29 -10.91
N TRP A 207 18.18 10.75 -12.13
CA TRP A 207 19.44 10.71 -12.87
C TRP A 207 19.80 12.04 -13.55
N ARG A 208 18.80 12.84 -13.95
CA ARG A 208 19.01 14.17 -14.55
C ARG A 208 19.44 15.24 -13.55
N SER A 209 19.06 15.12 -12.28
CA SER A 209 19.52 16.02 -11.21
C SER A 209 20.94 15.70 -10.76
N ALA A 210 21.35 14.43 -10.75
CA ALA A 210 22.71 14.03 -10.38
C ALA A 210 23.79 14.38 -11.44
N THR A 211 23.38 14.56 -12.70
CA THR A 211 24.30 14.91 -13.80
C THR A 211 24.46 16.42 -14.00
N ARG A 212 23.61 17.25 -13.39
CA ARG A 212 23.71 18.73 -13.45
C ARG A 212 24.53 19.37 -12.32
N SER A 213 24.81 18.65 -11.23
CA SER A 213 25.61 19.16 -10.11
C SER A 213 27.11 18.84 -10.21
N GLY A 214 27.57 18.21 -11.30
CA GLY A 214 28.98 17.95 -11.57
C GLY A 214 29.68 19.11 -12.28
N THR A 215 29.78 20.29 -11.66
CA THR A 215 30.83 21.25 -12.00
C THR A 215 32.04 20.98 -11.11
N SER A 216 33.04 20.32 -11.69
CA SER A 216 34.36 20.13 -11.09
C SER A 216 35.08 21.48 -11.01
N PRO A 217 35.61 21.90 -9.86
CA PRO A 217 36.61 22.96 -9.81
C PRO A 217 37.98 22.35 -10.09
N ARG A 218 38.60 22.76 -11.20
CA ARG A 218 40.06 22.90 -11.36
C ARG A 218 40.34 23.74 -12.60
#